data_AF-A0A450X4V6-F1
#
_entry.id   AF-A0A450X4V6-F1
#
_cell.length_a   1.000
_cell.length_b   1.000
_cell.length_c   1.000
_cell.angle_alpha   90.00
_cell.angle_beta   90.00
_cell.angle_gamma   90.00
#
_symmetry.space_group_name_H-M   'P 1'
#
loop_
_entity.id
_entity.type
_entity.pdbx_description
1 polymer ?
#
loop_
_entity_poly.entity_id
_entity_poly.type
_entity_poly.pdbx_seq_one_letter_code
_entity_poly.pdbx_strand_id
1 'polypeptide(L)'
;MASGATSTADKAKKIWAGVRRKMNYDATIKHISEFTHSDNLTISNYGWKGICDEWAVVQITLLRALGIPATLKFLIWNDGSDTVGHGCLEWKDGNRWRHMDALWNAFDNKSVYRANGAKNVTVMDATYPKDSRSTAPAWGVPDPTGDQKFYPYGDFIISPSYPGNSRSGYSN
;
A
#
# COMPACT_ATOMS: atom_id res chain seq x y z
N MET A 1 19.21 10.04 33.15
CA MET A 1 19.26 10.34 31.71
C MET A 1 17.93 9.91 31.11
N ALA A 2 17.06 10.84 30.73
CA ALA A 2 15.78 10.50 30.10
C ALA A 2 16.04 10.17 28.63
N SER A 3 15.92 8.90 28.24
CA SER A 3 15.86 8.52 26.83
C SER A 3 14.58 9.14 26.25
N GLY A 4 14.71 10.27 25.55
CA GLY A 4 13.58 10.95 24.93
C GLY A 4 12.81 9.99 24.03
N ALA A 5 11.53 9.78 24.33
CA ALA A 5 10.68 8.88 23.55
C ALA A 5 10.72 9.28 22.07
N THR A 6 11.16 8.37 21.20
CA THR A 6 11.14 8.58 19.74
C THR A 6 9.71 8.83 19.29
N SER A 7 9.44 9.94 18.59
CA SER A 7 8.09 10.31 18.16
C SER A 7 7.49 9.28 17.20
N THR A 8 6.16 9.24 17.06
CA THR A 8 5.49 8.39 16.07
C THR A 8 6.01 8.67 14.66
N ALA A 9 6.22 9.94 14.33
CA ALA A 9 6.78 10.35 13.04
C ALA A 9 8.21 9.84 12.83
N ASP A 10 9.07 9.89 13.84
CA ASP A 10 10.45 9.36 13.73
C ASP A 10 10.46 7.84 13.53
N LYS A 11 9.58 7.11 14.23
CA LYS A 11 9.41 5.65 14.04
C LYS A 11 8.94 5.35 12.61
N ALA A 12 7.92 6.05 12.14
CA ALA A 12 7.40 5.90 10.79
C ALA A 12 8.46 6.24 9.73
N LYS A 13 9.26 7.29 9.93
CA LYS A 13 10.34 7.67 9.01
C LYS A 13 11.44 6.62 8.93
N LYS A 14 11.81 6.01 10.07
CA LYS A 14 12.77 4.89 10.11
C LYS A 14 12.26 3.67 9.35
N ILE A 15 10.97 3.34 9.48
CA ILE A 15 10.33 2.25 8.71
C ILE A 15 10.39 2.56 7.22
N TRP A 16 9.89 3.73 6.80
CA TRP A 16 9.91 4.17 5.40
C TRP A 16 11.31 4.10 4.79
N ALA A 17 12.31 4.63 5.49
CA ALA A 17 13.69 4.62 5.01
C ALA A 17 14.28 3.20 4.99
N GLY A 18 13.94 2.37 5.97
CA GLY A 18 14.40 0.98 6.05
C GLY A 18 13.83 0.12 4.93
N VAL A 19 12.53 0.23 4.67
CA VAL A 19 11.85 -0.47 3.57
C VAL A 19 12.42 -0.01 2.24
N ARG A 20 12.59 1.30 2.02
CA ARG A 20 13.18 1.84 0.78
C ARG A 20 14.58 1.31 0.47
N ARG A 21 15.38 0.99 1.49
CA ARG A 21 16.71 0.41 1.31
C ARG A 21 16.71 -1.10 1.04
N LYS A 22 15.66 -1.81 1.48
CA LYS A 22 15.61 -3.28 1.44
C LYS A 22 14.78 -3.81 0.28
N MET A 23 13.64 -3.17 0.00
CA MET A 23 12.73 -3.62 -1.04
C MET A 23 13.30 -3.32 -2.43
N ASN A 24 13.06 -4.25 -3.35
CA ASN A 24 13.32 -4.08 -4.77
C ASN A 24 12.01 -4.22 -5.56
N TYR A 25 11.86 -3.41 -6.60
CA TYR A 25 10.73 -3.53 -7.50
C TYR A 25 10.91 -4.77 -8.40
N ASP A 26 9.93 -5.66 -8.44
CA ASP A 26 9.96 -6.85 -9.29
C ASP A 26 8.55 -7.22 -9.77
N ALA A 27 8.23 -6.81 -11.00
CA ALA A 27 6.97 -7.13 -11.67
C ALA A 27 6.99 -8.50 -12.39
N THR A 28 8.09 -9.27 -12.27
CA THR A 28 8.20 -10.60 -12.91
C THR A 28 7.70 -11.73 -12.01
N ILE A 29 7.40 -11.42 -10.74
CA ILE A 29 6.82 -12.38 -9.80
C ILE A 29 5.47 -12.87 -10.36
N LYS A 30 5.29 -14.19 -10.40
CA LYS A 30 4.08 -14.80 -10.95
C LYS A 30 2.84 -14.33 -10.18
N HIS A 31 1.86 -13.83 -10.94
CA HIS A 31 0.57 -13.32 -10.45
C HIS A 31 0.65 -12.07 -9.55
N ILE A 32 1.76 -11.33 -9.60
CA ILE A 32 1.95 -10.11 -8.80
C ILE A 32 1.01 -8.96 -9.20
N SER A 33 0.45 -9.00 -10.42
CA SER A 33 -0.52 -7.99 -10.89
C SER A 33 -1.96 -8.31 -10.50
N GLU A 34 -2.24 -9.57 -10.14
CA GLU A 34 -3.57 -10.08 -9.86
C GLU A 34 -3.86 -10.16 -8.36
N PHE A 35 -2.84 -10.08 -7.52
CA PHE A 35 -2.99 -10.16 -6.09
C PHE A 35 -2.10 -9.16 -5.38
N THR A 36 -2.59 -8.67 -4.24
CA THR A 36 -1.71 -8.11 -3.22
C THR A 36 -1.13 -9.26 -2.41
N HIS A 37 0.18 -9.35 -2.27
CA HIS A 37 0.83 -10.39 -1.47
C HIS A 37 1.03 -9.98 0.00
N SER A 38 0.94 -10.93 0.91
CA SER A 38 1.26 -10.70 2.34
C SER A 38 2.71 -10.23 2.54
N ASP A 39 2.98 -9.63 3.69
CA ASP A 39 4.32 -9.27 4.10
C ASP A 39 5.23 -10.49 4.26
N ASN A 40 4.72 -11.61 4.79
CA ASN A 40 5.51 -12.85 4.91
C ASN A 40 5.91 -13.40 3.53
N LEU A 41 4.99 -13.44 2.57
CA LEU A 41 5.30 -13.89 1.21
C LEU A 41 6.35 -12.95 0.57
N THR A 42 6.16 -11.64 0.72
CA THR A 42 7.06 -10.61 0.20
C THR A 42 8.48 -10.70 0.79
N ILE A 43 8.58 -10.83 2.12
CA ILE A 43 9.85 -10.81 2.85
C ILE A 43 10.56 -12.16 2.77
N SER A 44 9.86 -13.23 3.15
CA SER A 44 10.45 -14.55 3.36
C SER A 44 10.61 -15.32 2.06
N ASN A 45 9.60 -15.29 1.18
CA ASN A 45 9.59 -16.12 -0.03
C ASN A 45 10.18 -15.38 -1.23
N TYR A 46 9.93 -14.07 -1.36
CA TYR A 46 10.44 -13.27 -2.46
C TYR A 46 11.66 -12.42 -2.11
N GLY A 47 12.10 -12.44 -0.85
CA GLY A 47 13.36 -11.79 -0.44
C GLY A 47 13.31 -10.27 -0.55
N TRP A 48 12.24 -9.65 -0.05
CA TRP A 48 11.98 -8.20 -0.15
C TRP A 48 11.79 -7.72 -1.59
N LYS A 49 10.96 -8.43 -2.35
CA LYS A 49 10.61 -8.06 -3.73
C LYS A 49 9.10 -8.04 -3.93
N GLY A 50 8.63 -7.09 -4.74
CA GLY A 50 7.22 -6.93 -5.10
C GLY A 50 6.99 -5.64 -5.86
N ILE A 51 5.72 -5.28 -6.04
CA ILE A 51 5.30 -4.02 -6.67
C ILE A 51 4.71 -3.07 -5.62
N CYS A 52 4.02 -2.02 -6.05
CA CYS A 52 3.51 -0.96 -5.17
C CYS A 52 2.72 -1.47 -3.95
N ASP A 53 1.89 -2.49 -4.14
CA ASP A 53 1.07 -3.11 -3.09
C ASP A 53 1.94 -3.73 -1.99
N GLU A 54 2.92 -4.56 -2.34
CA GLU A 54 3.79 -5.24 -1.38
C GLU A 54 4.67 -4.24 -0.61
N TRP A 55 5.12 -3.19 -1.28
CA TRP A 55 5.84 -2.09 -0.63
C TRP A 55 4.97 -1.43 0.44
N ALA A 56 3.67 -1.23 0.19
CA ALA A 56 2.74 -0.68 1.15
C ALA A 56 2.42 -1.69 2.29
N VAL A 57 2.14 -2.95 1.96
CA VAL A 57 1.82 -4.02 2.94
C VAL A 57 2.94 -4.20 3.96
N VAL A 58 4.19 -4.31 3.51
CA VAL A 58 5.35 -4.44 4.42
C VAL A 58 5.46 -3.25 5.37
N GLN A 59 5.32 -2.02 4.87
CA GLN A 59 5.34 -0.81 5.72
C GLN A 59 4.18 -0.80 6.71
N ILE A 60 2.97 -1.17 6.29
CA ILE A 60 1.79 -1.26 7.16
C ILE A 60 2.01 -2.27 8.27
N THR A 61 2.52 -3.47 7.98
CA THR A 61 2.78 -4.48 9.01
C THR A 61 3.79 -3.97 10.04
N LEU A 62 4.89 -3.37 9.59
CA LEU A 62 5.90 -2.81 10.49
C LEU A 62 5.36 -1.65 11.35
N LEU A 63 4.53 -0.77 10.79
CA LEU A 63 3.88 0.32 11.52
C LEU A 63 2.93 -0.23 12.59
N ARG A 64 2.06 -1.17 12.20
CA ARG A 64 1.07 -1.77 13.10
C ARG A 64 1.73 -2.59 14.20
N ALA A 65 2.87 -3.24 13.94
CA ALA A 65 3.68 -3.91 14.96
C ALA A 65 4.20 -2.95 16.05
N LEU A 66 4.34 -1.66 15.73
CA LEU A 66 4.69 -0.61 16.70
C LEU A 66 3.46 0.10 17.30
N GLY A 67 2.25 -0.42 17.07
CA GLY A 67 1.00 0.18 17.53
C GLY A 67 0.60 1.44 16.76
N ILE A 68 1.17 1.69 15.57
CA ILE A 68 0.82 2.84 14.73
C ILE A 68 -0.28 2.41 13.76
N PRO A 69 -1.50 2.96 13.86
CA PRO A 69 -2.56 2.66 12.90
C PRO A 69 -2.12 3.06 11.49
N ALA A 70 -2.30 2.15 10.54
CA ALA A 70 -1.99 2.37 9.14
C ALA A 70 -3.04 1.69 8.27
N THR A 71 -3.29 2.21 7.07
CA THR A 71 -4.27 1.68 6.12
C THR A 71 -3.70 1.68 4.71
N LEU A 72 -3.96 0.61 3.98
CA LEU A 72 -3.64 0.51 2.56
C LEU A 72 -4.56 1.43 1.77
N LYS A 73 -4.00 2.07 0.75
CA LYS A 73 -4.71 2.90 -0.21
C LYS A 73 -4.45 2.35 -1.61
N PHE A 74 -5.52 2.16 -2.37
CA PHE A 74 -5.42 1.98 -3.80
C PHE A 74 -5.75 3.29 -4.49
N LEU A 75 -4.93 3.65 -5.46
CA LEU A 75 -5.05 4.86 -6.26
C LEU A 75 -5.31 4.46 -7.71
N ILE A 76 -6.14 5.24 -8.38
CA ILE A 76 -6.36 5.15 -9.81
C ILE A 76 -6.20 6.54 -10.41
N TRP A 77 -5.51 6.64 -11.54
CA TRP A 77 -5.45 7.88 -12.31
C TRP A 77 -5.29 7.59 -13.81
N ASN A 78 -5.48 8.64 -14.61
CA ASN A 78 -5.27 8.56 -16.05
C ASN A 78 -3.89 9.08 -16.42
N ASP A 79 -3.19 8.32 -17.26
CA ASP A 79 -1.96 8.73 -17.94
C ASP A 79 -2.18 8.59 -19.46
N GLY A 80 -2.53 9.70 -20.11
CA GLY A 80 -2.96 9.69 -21.51
C GLY A 80 -4.27 8.89 -21.70
N SER A 81 -4.21 7.82 -22.49
CA SER A 81 -5.31 6.86 -22.70
C SER A 81 -5.38 5.77 -21.63
N ASP A 82 -4.35 5.64 -20.81
CA ASP A 82 -4.16 4.48 -19.95
C ASP A 82 -4.67 4.77 -18.53
N THR A 83 -5.25 3.75 -17.91
CA THR A 83 -5.61 3.77 -16.49
C THR A 83 -4.48 3.13 -15.69
N VAL A 84 -3.93 3.89 -14.75
CA VAL A 84 -2.83 3.44 -13.90
C VAL A 84 -3.36 3.14 -12.50
N GLY A 85 -3.03 1.95 -12.00
CA GLY A 85 -3.27 1.54 -10.62
C GLY A 85 -2.01 1.61 -9.78
N HIS A 86 -2.15 1.98 -8.50
CA HIS A 86 -1.04 2.06 -7.57
C HIS A 86 -1.46 1.79 -6.12
N GLY A 87 -0.58 1.16 -5.35
CA GLY A 87 -0.72 0.95 -3.92
C GLY A 87 0.17 1.89 -3.10
N CYS A 88 -0.39 2.54 -2.09
CA CYS A 88 0.36 3.27 -1.07
C CYS A 88 -0.28 3.09 0.32
N LEU A 89 0.18 3.81 1.34
CA LEU A 89 -0.49 3.79 2.64
C LEU A 89 -0.67 5.18 3.25
N GLU A 90 -1.56 5.24 4.25
CA GLU A 90 -1.58 6.31 5.23
C GLU A 90 -1.43 5.75 6.64
N TRP A 91 -0.79 6.52 7.52
CA TRP A 91 -0.55 6.17 8.91
C TRP A 91 -0.97 7.30 9.84
N LYS A 92 -1.32 6.96 11.09
CA LYS A 92 -1.89 7.91 12.05
C LYS A 92 -0.80 8.47 12.97
N ASP A 93 -0.67 9.79 12.96
CA ASP A 93 0.18 10.59 13.85
C ASP A 93 -0.70 11.49 14.74
N GLY A 94 -0.97 11.05 15.97
CA GLY A 94 -1.98 11.69 16.81
C GLY A 94 -3.36 11.67 16.13
N ASN A 95 -3.90 12.84 15.79
CA ASN A 95 -5.19 12.97 15.09
C ASN A 95 -5.07 13.14 13.57
N ARG A 96 -3.86 13.05 13.00
CA ARG A 96 -3.63 13.29 11.58
C ARG A 96 -3.28 12.00 10.86
N TRP A 97 -3.91 11.78 9.70
CA TRP A 97 -3.48 10.76 8.75
C TRP A 97 -2.43 11.35 7.81
N ARG A 98 -1.24 10.74 7.80
CA ARG A 98 -0.10 11.14 6.99
C ARG A 98 0.16 10.11 5.90
N HIS A 99 0.63 10.58 4.76
CA HIS A 99 0.91 9.73 3.61
C HIS A 99 2.27 9.04 3.74
N MET A 100 2.41 7.86 3.16
CA MET A 100 3.70 7.18 3.04
C MET A 100 3.73 6.28 1.80
N ASP A 101 4.80 6.43 1.02
CA ASP A 101 5.11 5.62 -0.15
C ASP A 101 6.64 5.52 -0.31
N ALA A 102 7.22 4.42 0.12
CA ALA A 102 8.66 4.18 0.03
C ALA A 102 9.12 3.96 -1.41
N LEU A 103 8.27 3.43 -2.31
CA LEU A 103 8.61 3.21 -3.71
C LEU A 103 8.79 4.55 -4.41
N TRP A 104 7.86 5.48 -4.19
CA TRP A 104 7.86 6.83 -4.76
C TRP A 104 8.66 7.87 -3.96
N ASN A 105 9.47 7.44 -2.98
CA ASN A 105 10.26 8.35 -2.13
C ASN A 105 9.42 9.42 -1.40
N ALA A 106 8.16 9.12 -1.07
CA ALA A 106 7.24 10.07 -0.46
C ALA A 106 7.02 9.75 1.02
N PHE A 107 7.29 10.71 1.89
CA PHE A 107 6.98 10.64 3.30
C PHE A 107 6.20 11.90 3.68
N ASP A 108 4.95 11.71 4.10
CA ASP A 108 3.95 12.76 4.33
C ASP A 108 3.77 13.70 3.13
N ASN A 109 3.78 13.14 1.91
CA ASN A 109 3.67 13.91 0.68
C ASN A 109 2.72 13.23 -0.32
N LYS A 110 1.42 13.57 -0.25
CA LYS A 110 0.39 13.04 -1.17
C LYS A 110 0.51 13.62 -2.58
N SER A 111 1.08 14.82 -2.72
CA SER A 111 1.14 15.50 -4.02
C SER A 111 2.19 14.92 -4.96
N VAL A 112 3.00 13.96 -4.48
CA VAL A 112 4.03 13.28 -5.27
C VAL A 112 3.49 12.76 -6.60
N TYR A 113 2.27 12.21 -6.62
CA TYR A 113 1.69 11.66 -7.86
C TYR A 113 1.40 12.76 -8.88
N ARG A 114 0.77 13.87 -8.46
CA ARG A 114 0.50 15.01 -9.34
C ARG A 114 1.78 15.70 -9.81
N ALA A 115 2.77 15.80 -8.92
CA ALA A 115 4.08 16.34 -9.26
C ALA A 115 4.79 15.51 -10.34
N ASN A 116 4.39 14.25 -10.53
CA ASN A 116 4.87 13.34 -11.58
C ASN A 116 3.82 13.12 -12.69
N GLY A 117 2.87 14.04 -12.85
CA GLY A 117 1.96 14.05 -14.00
C GLY A 117 0.62 13.34 -13.80
N ALA A 118 0.38 12.68 -12.67
CA ALA A 118 -0.91 12.03 -12.42
C ALA A 118 -2.06 13.04 -12.37
N LYS A 119 -3.13 12.78 -13.13
CA LYS A 119 -4.33 13.63 -13.21
C LYS A 119 -5.53 12.90 -12.63
N ASN A 120 -6.39 13.64 -11.92
CA ASN A 120 -7.66 13.13 -11.38
C ASN A 120 -7.50 11.87 -10.50
N VAL A 121 -6.49 11.85 -9.63
CA VAL A 121 -6.20 10.72 -8.75
C VAL A 121 -7.39 10.41 -7.83
N THR A 122 -8.04 9.27 -8.02
CA THR A 122 -9.04 8.75 -7.11
C THR A 122 -8.42 7.79 -6.11
N VAL A 123 -8.98 7.73 -4.90
CA VAL A 123 -8.42 6.98 -3.79
C VAL A 123 -9.48 6.11 -3.14
N MET A 124 -9.10 4.86 -2.87
CA MET A 124 -9.86 3.86 -2.13
C MET A 124 -9.07 3.43 -0.90
N ASP A 125 -9.76 3.26 0.22
CA ASP A 125 -9.21 2.59 1.40
C ASP A 125 -9.42 1.10 1.26
N ALA A 126 -8.34 0.33 1.40
CA ALA A 126 -8.38 -1.12 1.44
C ALA A 126 -8.12 -1.57 2.88
N THR A 127 -9.16 -2.14 3.50
CA THR A 127 -9.16 -2.46 4.93
C THR A 127 -9.55 -3.90 5.19
N TYR A 128 -9.27 -4.40 6.38
CA TYR A 128 -9.65 -5.74 6.84
C TYR A 128 -9.30 -6.87 5.84
N PRO A 129 -8.02 -7.00 5.43
CA PRO A 129 -7.59 -8.07 4.54
C PRO A 129 -7.93 -9.43 5.15
N LYS A 130 -8.55 -10.30 4.34
CA LYS A 130 -8.86 -11.67 4.71
C LYS A 130 -8.85 -12.54 3.45
N ASP A 131 -7.81 -13.34 3.29
CA ASP A 131 -7.56 -14.31 2.19
C ASP A 131 -8.72 -15.32 2.00
N SER A 132 -9.60 -15.45 2.99
CA SER A 132 -10.80 -16.29 2.90
C SER A 132 -12.09 -15.52 2.61
N ARG A 133 -12.03 -14.23 2.26
CA ARG A 133 -13.25 -13.40 2.11
C ARG A 133 -13.85 -13.61 0.72
N SER A 134 -13.02 -13.66 -0.30
CA SER A 134 -13.38 -14.09 -1.64
C SER A 134 -12.83 -15.49 -1.89
N THR A 135 -13.52 -16.23 -2.75
CA THR A 135 -12.97 -17.42 -3.43
C THR A 135 -13.13 -17.30 -4.95
N ALA A 136 -13.53 -16.11 -5.41
CA ALA A 136 -13.65 -15.81 -6.83
C ALA A 136 -12.26 -15.61 -7.44
N PRO A 137 -12.03 -16.04 -8.69
CA PRO A 137 -10.74 -15.85 -9.33
C PRO A 137 -10.43 -14.37 -9.53
N ALA A 138 -9.23 -13.95 -9.14
CA ALA A 138 -8.72 -12.60 -9.38
C ALA A 138 -8.32 -12.46 -10.85
N TRP A 139 -9.13 -11.76 -11.63
CA TRP A 139 -8.91 -11.57 -13.08
C TRP A 139 -8.67 -12.88 -13.85
N GLY A 140 -9.38 -13.94 -13.46
CA GLY A 140 -9.28 -15.27 -14.09
C GLY A 140 -8.21 -16.18 -13.48
N VAL A 141 -7.41 -15.70 -12.52
CA VAL A 141 -6.46 -16.52 -11.77
C VAL A 141 -7.14 -17.09 -10.53
N PRO A 142 -7.07 -18.41 -10.27
CA PRO A 142 -7.61 -19.01 -9.05
C PRO A 142 -7.04 -18.37 -7.78
N ASP A 143 -7.89 -18.23 -6.76
CA ASP A 143 -7.61 -17.60 -5.47
C ASP A 143 -7.83 -18.62 -4.33
N PRO A 144 -6.87 -19.52 -4.06
CA PRO A 144 -7.00 -20.54 -3.04
C PRO A 144 -6.79 -19.95 -1.65
N THR A 145 -7.76 -20.14 -0.75
CA THR A 145 -7.65 -19.67 0.64
C THR A 145 -6.39 -20.17 1.34
N GLY A 146 -5.69 -19.23 2.00
CA GLY A 146 -4.51 -19.50 2.82
C GLY A 146 -3.20 -19.50 2.03
N ASP A 147 -3.22 -19.08 0.77
CA ASP A 147 -2.02 -18.96 -0.05
C ASP A 147 -1.24 -17.65 0.21
N GLN A 148 -1.76 -16.81 1.11
CA GLN A 148 -1.21 -15.52 1.52
C GLN A 148 -1.19 -14.46 0.40
N LYS A 149 -2.05 -14.65 -0.60
CA LYS A 149 -2.41 -13.67 -1.61
C LYS A 149 -3.81 -13.17 -1.32
N PHE A 150 -4.06 -11.94 -1.73
CA PHE A 150 -5.32 -11.27 -1.47
C PHE A 150 -5.82 -10.67 -2.77
N TYR A 151 -6.99 -11.11 -3.24
CA TYR A 151 -7.64 -10.47 -4.37
C TYR A 151 -8.00 -9.03 -3.98
N PRO A 152 -7.42 -7.98 -4.61
CA PRO A 152 -7.53 -6.61 -4.10
C PRO A 152 -8.96 -6.11 -3.88
N TYR A 153 -9.90 -6.51 -4.74
CA TYR A 153 -11.31 -6.13 -4.65
C TYR A 153 -12.21 -7.21 -4.04
N GLY A 154 -11.67 -8.39 -3.73
CA GLY A 154 -12.40 -9.51 -3.12
C GLY A 154 -12.10 -9.70 -1.64
N ASP A 155 -10.83 -9.55 -1.25
CA ASP A 155 -10.35 -9.88 0.09
C ASP A 155 -10.21 -8.70 1.04
N PHE A 156 -10.29 -7.50 0.49
CA PHE A 156 -10.35 -6.26 1.24
C PHE A 156 -11.77 -5.70 1.26
N ILE A 157 -12.09 -4.99 2.34
CA ILE A 157 -13.21 -4.07 2.33
C ILE A 157 -12.71 -2.77 1.69
N ILE A 158 -13.27 -2.47 0.50
CA ILE A 158 -12.93 -1.31 -0.31
C ILE A 158 -13.93 -0.17 -0.06
N SER A 159 -13.42 1.02 0.26
CA SER A 159 -14.27 2.21 0.45
C SER A 159 -13.57 3.52 0.08
N PRO A 160 -14.18 4.41 -0.72
CA PRO A 160 -15.36 4.16 -1.54
C PRO A 160 -15.10 3.04 -2.57
N SER A 161 -16.16 2.50 -3.18
CA SER A 161 -16.03 1.47 -4.22
C SER A 161 -15.23 1.99 -5.42
N TYR A 162 -14.66 1.06 -6.20
CA TYR A 162 -13.96 1.38 -7.44
C TYR A 162 -14.77 2.33 -8.35
N PRO A 163 -14.14 3.37 -8.95
CA PRO A 163 -12.71 3.68 -8.97
C PRO A 163 -12.22 4.50 -7.76
N GLY A 164 -13.06 4.70 -6.75
CA GLY A 164 -12.78 5.56 -5.60
C GLY A 164 -13.23 7.01 -5.83
N ASN A 165 -12.80 7.90 -4.95
CA ASN A 165 -13.11 9.34 -5.02
C ASN A 165 -11.84 10.20 -4.96
N SER A 166 -11.90 11.38 -5.55
CA SER A 166 -10.91 12.45 -5.36
C SER A 166 -10.75 12.77 -3.86
N ARG A 167 -9.51 12.91 -3.40
CA ARG A 167 -9.18 13.30 -2.02
C ARG A 167 -8.13 14.40 -1.98
N SER A 168 -8.32 15.35 -1.06
CA SER A 168 -7.39 16.48 -0.88
C SER A 168 -5.95 15.99 -0.68
N GLY A 169 -5.04 16.62 -1.39
CA GLY A 169 -3.61 16.29 -1.43
C GLY A 169 -3.23 15.27 -2.50
N TYR A 170 -4.11 14.31 -2.84
CA TYR A 170 -3.90 13.38 -3.97
C TYR A 170 -4.39 13.99 -5.29
N SER A 171 -5.60 14.55 -5.26
CA SER A 171 -6.28 15.25 -6.35
C SER A 171 -6.66 16.65 -5.87
N ASN A 172 -6.52 17.66 -6.75
CA ASN A 172 -6.59 19.11 -6.47
C ASN A 172 -6.87 19.49 -5.00
#